data_AF-A0A7C9EEI9-F1
#
_entry.id   AF-A0A7C9EEI9-F1
#
_cell.length_a   1.000
_cell.length_b   1.000
_cell.length_c   1.000
_cell.angle_alpha   90.00
_cell.angle_beta   90.00
_cell.angle_gamma   90.00
#
_symmetry.space_group_name_H-M   'P 1'
#
loop_
_entity.id
_entity.type
_entity.pdbx_description
1 polymer ?
#
loop_
_entity_poly.entity_id
_entity_poly.type
_entity_poly.pdbx_seq_one_letter_code
_entity_poly.pdbx_strand_id
1 'polypeptide(L)'
;FIDKSSGKSFERNQYQVLKLALRPGDELYIHELDRLGRNKKAISDELRYFKDNNIIIRILDVPTTMIDYSTFNDGIAKSMLEMINNLLIEVLSTLAEQELNKIHKRQIEGIIAAKSKGIKFGRPITPFPD
;
A
#
# COMPACT_ATOMS: atom_id res chain seq x y z
N PHE A 1 -15.05 -6.90 4.25
CA PHE A 1 -14.59 -7.44 2.96
C PHE A 1 -13.21 -8.04 3.14
N ILE A 2 -12.89 -9.18 2.51
CA ILE A 2 -11.59 -9.87 2.65
C ILE A 2 -11.14 -10.38 1.27
N ASP A 3 -9.91 -10.06 0.88
CA ASP A 3 -9.27 -10.59 -0.34
C ASP A 3 -8.03 -11.43 0.02
N LYS A 4 -7.82 -12.53 -0.71
CA LYS A 4 -6.63 -13.41 -0.56
C LYS A 4 -5.59 -13.18 -1.66
N SER A 5 -5.89 -12.33 -2.64
CA SER A 5 -4.99 -12.02 -3.75
C SER A 5 -3.81 -11.15 -3.30
N SER A 6 -2.59 -11.55 -3.67
CA SER A 6 -1.39 -10.74 -3.37
C SER A 6 -1.53 -9.34 -4.00
N GLY A 7 -1.09 -8.28 -3.31
CA GLY A 7 -1.16 -6.89 -3.81
C GLY A 7 -0.37 -6.58 -5.09
N LYS A 8 0.13 -7.59 -5.81
CA LYS A 8 0.76 -7.45 -7.13
C LYS A 8 -0.25 -7.11 -8.23
N SER A 9 -1.51 -7.53 -8.09
CA SER A 9 -2.61 -7.18 -9.00
C SER A 9 -3.78 -6.59 -8.21
N PHE A 10 -4.37 -5.52 -8.72
CA PHE A 10 -5.57 -4.88 -8.17
C PHE A 10 -6.87 -5.59 -8.57
N GLU A 11 -6.79 -6.77 -9.21
CA GLU A 11 -7.93 -7.67 -9.42
C GLU A 11 -8.36 -8.34 -8.12
N ARG A 12 -8.91 -7.51 -7.24
CA ARG A 12 -9.44 -7.85 -5.92
C ARG A 12 -10.95 -7.68 -5.96
N ASN A 13 -11.65 -8.77 -6.28
CA ASN A 13 -13.09 -8.72 -6.49
C ASN A 13 -13.84 -8.19 -5.25
N GLN A 14 -13.41 -8.57 -4.04
CA GLN A 14 -14.08 -8.10 -2.82
C GLN A 14 -13.80 -6.62 -2.54
N TYR A 15 -12.61 -6.12 -2.87
CA TYR A 15 -12.30 -4.70 -2.83
C TYR A 15 -13.14 -3.88 -3.82
N GLN A 16 -13.37 -4.38 -5.03
CA GLN A 16 -14.24 -3.68 -5.99
C GLN A 16 -15.70 -3.63 -5.51
N VAL A 17 -16.20 -4.74 -4.94
CA VAL A 17 -17.55 -4.75 -4.35
C VAL A 17 -17.64 -3.80 -3.15
N LEU A 18 -16.60 -3.73 -2.30
CA LEU A 18 -16.51 -2.74 -1.22
C LEU A 18 -16.65 -1.32 -1.77
N LYS A 19 -15.89 -0.97 -2.82
CA LYS A 19 -15.93 0.37 -3.42
C LYS A 19 -17.32 0.75 -3.94
N LEU A 20 -18.08 -0.23 -4.44
CA LEU A 20 -19.47 -0.04 -4.89
C LEU A 20 -20.47 0.06 -3.74
N ALA A 21 -20.18 -0.59 -2.61
CA ALA A 21 -21.07 -0.60 -1.45
C ALA A 21 -20.96 0.67 -0.59
N LEU A 22 -19.78 1.32 -0.59
CA LEU A 22 -19.51 2.52 0.20
C LEU A 22 -20.32 3.72 -0.29
N ARG A 23 -20.78 4.52 0.67
CA ARG A 23 -21.56 5.74 0.47
C ARG A 23 -20.81 6.96 1.02
N PRO A 24 -21.12 8.17 0.52
CA PRO A 24 -20.61 9.40 1.10
C PRO A 24 -20.91 9.48 2.61
N GLY A 25 -19.89 9.76 3.41
CA GLY A 25 -19.96 9.80 4.87
C GLY A 25 -19.60 8.49 5.58
N ASP A 26 -19.45 7.38 4.86
CA ASP A 26 -18.99 6.12 5.45
C ASP A 26 -17.54 6.21 5.91
N GLU A 27 -17.20 5.45 6.97
CA GLU A 27 -15.83 5.25 7.42
C GLU A 27 -15.31 3.86 7.00
N LEU A 28 -14.15 3.84 6.32
CA LEU A 28 -13.46 2.63 5.90
C LEU A 28 -12.23 2.40 6.78
N TYR A 29 -12.26 1.31 7.54
CA TYR A 29 -11.12 0.86 8.34
C TYR A 29 -10.23 -0.11 7.58
N ILE A 30 -8.93 0.17 7.57
CA ILE A 30 -7.91 -0.61 6.89
C ILE A 30 -6.79 -0.95 7.87
N HIS A 31 -6.27 -2.17 7.79
CA HIS A 31 -5.24 -2.63 8.70
C HIS A 31 -3.90 -1.92 8.50
N GLU A 32 -3.43 -1.84 7.26
CA GLU A 32 -2.11 -1.29 6.90
C GLU A 32 -2.21 -0.48 5.61
N LEU A 33 -1.35 0.53 5.45
CA LEU A 33 -1.32 1.39 4.26
C LEU A 33 -1.05 0.60 2.97
N ASP A 34 -0.25 -0.46 3.06
CA ASP A 34 0.10 -1.35 1.94
C ASP A 34 -1.11 -2.11 1.34
N ARG A 35 -2.25 -2.11 2.05
CA ARG A 35 -3.51 -2.71 1.57
C ARG A 35 -4.17 -1.86 0.49
N LEU A 36 -3.88 -0.56 0.43
CA LEU A 36 -4.35 0.33 -0.62
C LEU A 36 -3.50 0.26 -1.91
N GLY A 37 -2.26 -0.25 -1.83
CA GLY A 37 -1.43 -0.42 -3.00
C GLY A 37 0.02 -0.73 -2.68
N ARG A 38 0.79 -1.12 -3.72
CA ARG A 38 2.21 -1.47 -3.58
C ARG A 38 3.19 -0.36 -3.94
N ASN A 39 2.71 0.71 -4.55
CA ASN A 39 3.54 1.85 -4.91
C ASN A 39 2.83 3.15 -4.53
N LYS A 40 3.63 4.21 -4.35
CA LYS A 40 3.16 5.53 -3.93
C LYS A 40 2.01 6.04 -4.81
N LYS A 41 2.11 5.85 -6.13
CA LYS A 41 1.09 6.31 -7.08
C LYS A 41 -0.26 5.63 -6.83
N ALA A 42 -0.28 4.30 -6.74
CA ALA A 42 -1.52 3.54 -6.53
C ALA A 42 -2.18 3.86 -5.17
N ILE A 43 -1.38 3.97 -4.11
CA ILE A 43 -1.87 4.39 -2.79
C ILE A 43 -2.48 5.79 -2.87
N SER A 44 -1.78 6.74 -3.51
CA SER A 44 -2.26 8.10 -3.67
C SER A 44 -3.54 8.19 -4.51
N ASP A 45 -3.64 7.39 -5.57
CA ASP A 45 -4.81 7.34 -6.45
C ASP A 45 -6.04 6.79 -5.69
N GLU A 46 -5.87 5.74 -4.89
CA GLU A 46 -6.94 5.18 -4.06
C GLU A 46 -7.38 6.16 -2.96
N LEU A 47 -6.45 6.77 -2.23
CA LEU A 47 -6.77 7.79 -1.22
C LEU A 47 -7.54 8.98 -1.83
N ARG A 48 -7.13 9.41 -3.03
CA ARG A 48 -7.84 10.46 -3.76
C ARG A 48 -9.25 10.02 -4.14
N TYR A 49 -9.43 8.81 -4.64
CA TYR A 49 -10.76 8.26 -4.92
C TYR A 49 -11.68 8.33 -3.70
N PHE A 50 -11.23 7.89 -2.52
CA PHE A 50 -12.07 7.92 -1.33
C PHE A 50 -12.35 9.35 -0.85
N LYS A 51 -11.36 10.25 -0.93
CA LYS A 51 -11.56 11.68 -0.64
C LYS A 51 -12.62 12.30 -1.54
N ASP A 52 -12.53 12.07 -2.85
CA ASP A 52 -13.45 12.62 -3.85
C ASP A 52 -14.89 12.07 -3.68
N ASN A 53 -15.02 10.86 -3.14
CA ASN A 53 -16.32 10.24 -2.80
C ASN A 53 -16.80 10.56 -1.36
N ASN A 54 -16.10 11.45 -0.65
CA ASN A 54 -16.41 11.84 0.73
C ASN A 54 -16.48 10.63 1.71
N ILE A 55 -15.59 9.66 1.52
CA ILE A 55 -15.42 8.49 2.38
C ILE A 55 -14.21 8.73 3.28
N ILE A 56 -14.38 8.50 4.58
CA ILE A 56 -13.33 8.71 5.57
C ILE A 56 -12.49 7.44 5.66
N ILE A 57 -11.18 7.52 5.39
CA ILE A 57 -10.29 6.37 5.61
C ILE A 57 -9.64 6.46 6.98
N ARG A 58 -9.70 5.34 7.69
CA ARG A 58 -9.07 5.10 8.99
C ARG A 58 -8.06 3.95 8.80
N ILE A 59 -6.76 4.24 8.90
CA ILE A 59 -5.71 3.22 8.76
C ILE A 59 -5.08 2.94 10.13
N LEU A 60 -5.08 1.67 10.55
CA LEU A 60 -4.67 1.28 11.91
C LEU A 60 -3.17 1.49 12.17
N ASP A 61 -2.32 1.37 11.14
CA ASP A 61 -0.88 1.66 11.22
C ASP A 61 -0.53 3.16 11.06
N VAL A 62 -1.51 4.01 10.72
CA VAL A 62 -1.34 5.47 10.62
C VAL A 62 -2.25 6.16 11.65
N PRO A 63 -1.81 6.28 12.92
CA PRO A 63 -2.68 6.71 14.04
C PRO A 63 -3.23 8.11 13.87
N THR A 64 -2.58 8.98 13.09
CA THR A 64 -3.12 10.33 12.83
C THR A 64 -4.42 10.31 12.06
N THR A 65 -4.67 9.28 11.22
CA THR A 65 -5.94 9.10 10.51
C THR A 65 -7.10 8.73 11.44
N MET A 66 -6.83 8.30 12.68
CA MET A 66 -7.84 7.93 13.67
C MET A 66 -8.32 9.10 14.53
N ILE A 67 -7.70 10.27 14.38
CA ILE A 67 -8.09 11.47 15.13
C ILE A 67 -9.48 11.93 14.66
N ASP A 68 -10.38 12.20 15.60
CA ASP A 68 -11.71 12.72 15.29
C ASP A 68 -11.66 14.23 15.09
N TYR A 69 -11.79 14.65 13.82
CA TYR A 69 -11.71 16.05 13.41
C TYR A 69 -12.99 16.85 13.69
N SER A 70 -14.09 16.20 14.03
CA SER A 70 -15.37 16.87 14.31
C SER A 70 -15.30 17.80 15.53
N THR A 71 -14.32 17.58 16.40
CA THR A 71 -14.06 18.37 17.61
C THR A 71 -13.28 19.66 17.34
N PHE A 72 -12.67 19.81 16.16
CA PHE A 72 -11.92 21.00 15.77
C PHE A 72 -12.84 21.98 15.04
N ASN A 73 -13.36 22.97 15.75
CA ASN A 73 -14.28 23.97 15.20
C ASN A 73 -13.66 24.94 14.17
N ASP A 74 -12.33 25.05 14.12
CA ASP A 74 -11.64 25.97 13.21
C ASP A 74 -11.26 25.28 11.88
N GLY A 75 -11.75 25.82 10.77
CA GLY A 75 -11.42 25.32 9.42
C GLY A 75 -9.92 25.31 9.10
N ILE A 76 -9.12 26.15 9.79
CA ILE A 76 -7.66 26.16 9.71
C ILE A 76 -7.07 24.91 10.38
N ALA A 77 -7.57 24.53 11.56
CA ALA A 77 -7.10 23.34 12.27
C ALA A 77 -7.41 22.07 11.46
N LYS A 78 -8.59 21.98 10.86
CA LYS A 78 -8.96 20.87 9.96
C LYS A 78 -8.02 20.79 8.75
N SER A 79 -7.71 21.93 8.11
CA SER A 79 -6.83 21.98 6.95
C SER A 79 -5.37 21.61 7.28
N MET A 80 -4.86 22.06 8.44
CA MET A 80 -3.53 21.68 8.91
C MET A 80 -3.43 20.19 9.22
N LEU A 81 -4.45 19.61 9.85
CA LEU A 81 -4.49 18.18 10.15
C LEU A 81 -4.58 17.33 8.87
N GLU A 82 -5.38 17.75 7.88
CA GLU A 82 -5.38 17.10 6.55
C GLU A 82 -4.01 17.15 5.89
N MET A 83 -3.30 18.28 5.97
CA MET A 83 -1.95 18.41 5.42
C MET A 83 -0.97 17.48 6.12
N ILE A 84 -1.01 17.41 7.46
CA ILE A 84 -0.14 16.53 8.26
C ILE A 84 -0.40 15.06 7.89
N ASN A 85 -1.66 14.66 7.72
CA ASN A 85 -2.00 13.30 7.28
C ASN A 85 -1.45 12.98 5.90
N ASN A 86 -1.63 13.88 4.93
CA ASN A 86 -1.14 13.67 3.57
C ASN A 86 0.40 13.53 3.56
N LEU A 87 1.10 14.37 4.33
CA LEU A 87 2.55 14.29 4.48
C LEU A 87 3.00 12.99 5.15
N LEU A 88 2.34 12.57 6.23
CA LEU A 88 2.67 11.31 6.91
C LEU A 88 2.50 10.11 5.99
N ILE A 89 1.40 10.05 5.24
CA ILE A 89 1.16 9.00 4.25
C ILE A 89 2.25 9.01 3.18
N GLU A 90 2.64 10.19 2.70
CA GLU A 90 3.70 10.32 1.70
C GLU A 90 5.06 9.84 2.22
N VAL A 91 5.41 10.18 3.45
CA VAL A 91 6.63 9.70 4.11
C VAL A 91 6.60 8.18 4.29
N LEU A 92 5.51 7.61 4.80
CA LEU A 92 5.38 6.15 4.96
C LEU A 92 5.47 5.41 3.61
N SER A 93 4.82 5.95 2.57
CA SER A 93 4.85 5.38 1.22
C SER A 93 6.26 5.38 0.63
N THR A 94 7.00 6.48 0.82
CA THR A 94 8.39 6.60 0.33
C THR A 94 9.35 5.68 1.07
N LEU A 95 9.20 5.52 2.39
CA LEU A 95 9.99 4.58 3.19
C LEU A 95 9.76 3.12 2.75
N ALA A 96 8.50 2.73 2.53
CA ALA A 96 8.15 1.39 2.06
C ALA A 96 8.76 1.08 0.67
N GLU A 97 8.71 2.06 -0.25
CA GLU A 97 9.32 1.93 -1.57
C GLU A 97 10.86 1.83 -1.50
N GLN A 98 11.49 2.62 -0.63
CA GLN A 98 12.93 2.54 -0.39
C GLN A 98 13.36 1.18 0.15
N GLU A 99 12.59 0.60 1.09
CA GLU A 99 12.87 -0.72 1.64
C GLU A 99 12.80 -1.83 0.57
N LEU A 100 11.76 -1.81 -0.27
CA LEU A 100 11.64 -2.74 -1.40
C LEU A 100 12.81 -2.62 -2.38
N ASN A 101 13.17 -1.39 -2.74
CA ASN A 101 14.31 -1.12 -3.63
C ASN A 101 15.63 -1.63 -3.02
N LYS A 102 15.80 -1.49 -1.71
CA LYS A 102 16.97 -1.99 -0.98
C LYS A 102 17.02 -3.52 -0.96
N ILE A 103 15.89 -4.20 -0.79
CA ILE A 103 15.80 -5.67 -0.85
C ILE A 103 16.15 -6.15 -2.27
N HIS A 104 15.56 -5.56 -3.31
CA HIS A 104 15.86 -5.91 -4.69
C HIS A 104 17.33 -5.68 -5.04
N LYS A 105 17.91 -4.55 -4.64
CA LYS A 105 19.33 -4.25 -4.85
C LYS A 105 20.22 -5.33 -4.23
N ARG A 106 19.97 -5.68 -2.96
CA ARG A 106 20.73 -6.73 -2.25
C ARG A 106 20.55 -8.11 -2.89
N GLN A 107 19.35 -8.42 -3.37
CA GLN A 107 19.09 -9.68 -4.06
C GLN A 107 19.92 -9.77 -5.35
N ILE A 108 19.95 -8.70 -6.15
CA ILE A 108 20.74 -8.64 -7.39
C ILE A 108 22.23 -8.78 -7.07
N GLU A 109 22.74 -8.05 -6.08
CA GLU A 109 24.13 -8.14 -5.62
C GLU A 109 24.49 -9.59 -5.21
N GLY A 110 23.60 -10.26 -4.46
CA GLY A 110 23.78 -11.66 -4.06
C GLY A 110 23.78 -12.63 -5.25
N ILE A 111 22.88 -12.44 -6.22
CA ILE A 111 22.82 -13.26 -7.43
C ILE A 111 24.10 -13.07 -8.28
N ILE A 112 24.58 -11.85 -8.44
CA ILE A 112 25.83 -11.57 -9.16
C ILE A 112 27.01 -12.27 -8.48
N ALA A 113 27.14 -12.12 -7.16
CA ALA A 113 28.20 -12.78 -6.40
C ALA A 113 28.15 -14.31 -6.52
N ALA A 114 26.96 -14.91 -6.47
CA ALA A 114 26.78 -16.35 -6.62
C ALA A 114 27.08 -16.85 -8.05
N LYS A 115 26.68 -16.10 -9.08
CA LYS A 115 27.03 -16.40 -10.48
C LYS A 115 28.55 -16.33 -10.71
N SER A 116 29.24 -15.33 -10.14
CA SER A 116 30.70 -15.23 -10.22
C SER A 116 31.42 -16.40 -9.52
N LYS A 117 30.77 -17.03 -8.52
CA LYS A 117 31.24 -18.26 -7.87
C LYS A 117 30.86 -19.54 -8.63
N GLY A 118 30.24 -19.44 -9.80
CA GLY A 118 29.86 -20.58 -10.64
C GLY A 118 28.57 -21.29 -10.20
N ILE A 119 27.79 -20.73 -9.27
CA ILE A 119 26.51 -21.33 -8.85
C ILE A 119 25.51 -21.24 -10.00
N LYS A 120 25.06 -22.40 -10.51
CA LYS A 120 23.98 -22.48 -11.49
C LYS A 120 22.62 -22.36 -10.80
N PHE A 121 21.89 -21.31 -11.14
CA PHE A 121 20.51 -21.09 -10.72
C PHE A 121 19.53 -21.71 -11.74
N GLY A 122 18.29 -21.97 -11.29
CA GLY A 122 17.22 -22.52 -12.12
C GLY A 122 16.93 -23.99 -11.85
N ARG A 123 15.94 -24.54 -12.55
CA ARG A 123 15.56 -25.94 -12.44
C ARG A 123 16.70 -26.84 -12.99
N PRO A 124 17.12 -27.88 -12.26
CA PRO A 124 18.12 -28.83 -12.77
C PRO A 124 17.59 -29.54 -14.02
N ILE A 125 18.50 -29.84 -14.95
CA ILE A 125 18.17 -30.56 -16.17
C ILE A 125 17.96 -32.03 -15.78
N THR A 126 16.73 -32.52 -15.89
CA THR A 126 16.43 -33.95 -15.75
C THR A 126 16.51 -34.61 -17.12
N PRO A 127 17.20 -35.76 -17.26
CA PRO A 127 17.17 -36.53 -18.50
C PRO A 127 15.74 -37.01 -18.80
N PHE A 128 15.46 -37.26 -20.08
CA PHE A 128 14.19 -37.89 -20.47
C PHE A 128 14.11 -39.29 -19.84
N PRO A 129 12.94 -39.71 -19.33
CA PRO A 129 12.74 -41.09 -18.91
C PRO A 129 12.92 -42.03 -20.10
N ASP A 130 13.55 -43.18 -19.85
CA ASP A 130 13.69 -44.28 -20.82
C ASP A 130 12.33 -44.83 -21.28
#